data_AF-A0A804K114-F1
#
_entry.id   AF-A0A804K114-F1
#
_cell.length_a   1.000
_cell.length_b   1.000
_cell.length_c   1.000
_cell.angle_alpha   90.00
_cell.angle_beta   90.00
_cell.angle_gamma   90.00
#
_symmetry.space_group_name_H-M   'P 1'
#
loop_
_entity.id
_entity.type
_entity.pdbx_description
1 polymer ?
#
loop_
_entity_poly.entity_id
_entity_poly.type
_entity_poly.pdbx_seq_one_letter_code
_entity_poly.pdbx_strand_id
1 'polypeptide(L)'
;MYKQLRKEKPLLTPDITIMSVGTEITYGESMVPDDGWEQYLNHKWDRDVVLEETAKFPQLSFQSSTEQRPHKVSFFIQKGYAEEVMKSLSELLVNRGLDVKIIYSGGICLDILPLGAGKGEALAYLHKKFKADGKLPTNTLVCGDSGNDTELFSVPDVYGVVVSNAHEELLKWYAQNSKDNPKIIHATERCAAGIIQAIGHFGIGPNISPRDVMDSGCKIKSFNPGHEIVMFYLLYERWRRAEVENSDLTIHNMISIAHPSGILVHPSGVEHSILECIDTLVPCYGDKRGKQFRVWVDRVSSSQISSDSWLVKFDKWELSDEGRHCCLTTVLLNSKFCSLRLQKDLLW
;
A
#
# COMPACT_ATOMS: atom_id res chain seq x y z
N MET A 1 8.66 10.81 6.80
CA MET A 1 8.54 9.45 7.35
C MET A 1 8.42 8.38 6.25
N TYR A 2 7.39 8.41 5.39
CA TYR A 2 7.21 7.36 4.36
C TYR A 2 8.39 7.19 3.40
N LYS A 3 9.00 8.29 2.93
CA LYS A 3 10.21 8.25 2.08
C LYS A 3 11.38 7.51 2.75
N GLN A 4 11.51 7.58 4.07
CA GLN A 4 12.55 6.84 4.81
C GLN A 4 12.21 5.35 4.88
N LEU A 5 10.96 5.02 5.21
CA LEU A 5 10.45 3.64 5.20
C LEU A 5 10.68 2.96 3.84
N ARG A 6 10.49 3.69 2.74
CA ARG A 6 10.77 3.21 1.38
C ARG A 6 12.24 2.95 1.10
N LYS A 7 13.18 3.59 1.79
CA LYS A 7 14.61 3.24 1.67
C LYS A 7 14.88 1.87 2.31
N GLU A 8 14.18 1.54 3.40
CA GLU A 8 14.38 0.32 4.17
C GLU A 8 13.60 -0.87 3.59
N LYS A 9 12.39 -0.64 3.08
CA LYS A 9 11.48 -1.69 2.58
C LYS A 9 11.04 -1.42 1.14
N PRO A 10 10.81 -2.47 0.32
CA PRO A 10 10.35 -2.32 -1.06
C PRO A 10 8.83 -2.04 -1.09
N LEU A 11 8.44 -0.84 -0.67
CA LEU A 11 7.05 -0.39 -0.71
C LEU A 11 6.77 0.42 -1.99
N LEU A 12 5.57 0.24 -2.54
CA LEU A 12 5.06 1.00 -3.70
C LEU A 12 4.87 2.48 -3.34
N THR A 13 4.77 3.35 -4.33
CA THR A 13 4.42 4.76 -4.11
C THR A 13 2.90 4.90 -4.01
N PRO A 14 2.34 5.31 -2.86
CA PRO A 14 0.91 5.56 -2.73
C PRO A 14 0.55 6.94 -3.29
N ASP A 15 -0.68 7.09 -3.77
CA ASP A 15 -1.22 8.39 -4.19
C ASP A 15 -1.42 9.34 -3.01
N ILE A 16 -1.78 8.79 -1.84
CA ILE A 16 -2.03 9.51 -0.59
C ILE A 16 -1.43 8.73 0.56
N THR A 17 -0.75 9.42 1.47
CA THR A 17 -0.33 8.83 2.74
C THR A 17 -1.10 9.44 3.89
N ILE A 18 -1.73 8.58 4.71
CA ILE A 18 -2.18 8.92 6.05
C ILE A 18 -1.12 8.40 7.02
N MET A 19 -0.44 9.31 7.70
CA MET A 19 0.73 9.03 8.54
C MET A 19 0.46 9.39 10.00
N SER A 20 1.32 8.90 10.90
CA SER A 20 1.34 9.31 12.31
C SER A 20 -0.04 9.17 12.99
N VAL A 21 -0.69 8.03 12.76
CA VAL A 21 -2.03 7.69 13.28
C VAL A 21 -3.13 8.65 12.76
N GLY A 22 -2.94 9.20 11.57
CA GLY A 22 -3.92 10.09 10.94
C GLY A 22 -3.72 11.56 11.27
N THR A 23 -2.60 11.94 11.86
CA THR A 23 -2.30 13.36 12.12
C THR A 23 -1.65 14.07 10.94
N GLU A 24 -1.17 13.32 9.94
CA GLU A 24 -0.56 13.87 8.74
C GLU A 24 -1.20 13.24 7.49
N ILE A 25 -1.66 14.06 6.57
CA ILE A 25 -2.09 13.65 5.22
C ILE A 25 -1.14 14.29 4.23
N THR A 26 -0.60 13.50 3.30
CA THR A 26 0.23 14.03 2.20
C THR A 26 -0.11 13.40 0.86
N TYR A 27 0.11 14.15 -0.22
CA TYR A 27 -0.27 13.78 -1.58
C TYR A 27 0.94 13.55 -2.50
N GLY A 28 0.81 12.50 -3.31
CA GLY A 28 1.72 12.15 -4.39
C GLY A 28 3.14 11.82 -3.95
N GLU A 29 4.03 11.67 -4.92
CA GLU A 29 5.44 11.34 -4.68
C GLU A 29 6.16 12.40 -3.83
N SER A 30 5.87 13.67 -4.10
CA SER A 30 6.50 14.78 -3.39
C SER A 30 6.14 14.79 -1.90
N MET A 31 5.07 14.09 -1.48
CA MET A 31 4.52 14.07 -0.12
C MET A 31 4.11 15.49 0.29
N VAL A 32 3.33 16.16 -0.56
CA VAL A 32 2.84 17.52 -0.31
C VAL A 32 1.81 17.47 0.84
N PRO A 33 2.01 18.17 1.96
CA PRO A 33 1.06 18.17 3.08
C PRO A 33 -0.33 18.69 2.70
N ASP A 34 -1.37 18.20 3.37
CA ASP A 34 -2.71 18.80 3.34
C ASP A 34 -2.81 19.91 4.40
N ASP A 35 -2.57 21.15 3.99
CA ASP A 35 -2.63 22.31 4.89
C ASP A 35 -4.01 22.47 5.56
N GLY A 36 -5.08 22.06 4.89
CA GLY A 36 -6.45 22.12 5.43
C GLY A 36 -6.65 21.13 6.58
N TRP A 37 -6.08 19.93 6.48
CA TRP A 37 -6.06 18.94 7.55
C TRP A 37 -5.23 19.42 8.73
N GLU A 38 -4.04 19.97 8.50
CA GLU A 38 -3.20 20.52 9.56
C GLU A 38 -3.91 21.64 10.33
N GLN A 39 -4.54 22.58 9.61
CA GLN A 39 -5.32 23.65 10.23
C GLN A 39 -6.52 23.14 11.02
N TYR A 40 -7.21 22.11 10.51
CA TYR A 40 -8.32 21.47 11.21
C TYR A 40 -7.87 20.87 12.56
N LEU A 41 -6.70 20.22 12.59
CA LEU A 41 -6.15 19.61 13.80
C LEU A 41 -5.63 20.59 14.85
N ASN A 42 -5.43 21.87 14.50
CA ASN A 42 -5.04 22.91 15.46
C ASN A 42 -6.18 23.27 16.45
N HIS A 43 -7.43 22.90 16.14
CA HIS A 43 -8.56 23.26 16.99
C HIS A 43 -8.46 22.61 18.37
N LYS A 44 -8.36 23.45 19.41
CA LYS A 44 -8.24 23.05 20.83
C LYS A 44 -7.17 21.97 21.08
N TRP A 45 -6.08 22.09 20.35
CA TRP A 45 -4.89 21.28 20.54
C TRP A 45 -3.75 22.15 21.04
N ASP A 46 -3.12 21.74 22.13
CA ASP A 46 -1.89 22.34 22.64
C ASP A 46 -0.94 21.23 23.08
N ARG A 47 0.11 21.05 22.27
CA ARG A 47 1.10 19.99 22.48
C ARG A 47 1.89 20.19 23.78
N ASP A 48 2.16 21.43 24.16
CA ASP A 48 2.99 21.73 25.32
C ASP A 48 2.23 21.44 26.61
N VAL A 49 0.92 21.72 26.64
CA VAL A 49 0.03 21.30 27.74
C VAL A 49 -0.06 19.78 27.83
N VAL A 50 -0.13 19.05 26.71
CA VAL A 50 -0.10 17.58 26.72
C VAL A 50 1.20 17.06 27.33
N LEU A 51 2.35 17.64 26.97
CA LEU A 51 3.64 17.26 27.55
C LEU A 51 3.73 17.58 29.06
N GLU A 52 3.24 18.76 29.47
CA GLU A 52 3.19 19.17 30.88
C GLU A 52 2.40 18.17 31.73
N GLU A 53 1.20 17.79 31.28
CA GLU A 53 0.33 16.88 32.03
C GLU A 53 0.84 15.45 32.01
N THR A 54 1.34 14.97 30.88
CA THR A 54 1.86 13.58 30.77
C THR A 54 3.15 13.36 31.57
N ALA A 55 3.96 14.40 31.78
CA ALA A 55 5.15 14.31 32.64
C ALA A 55 4.82 13.96 34.11
N LYS A 56 3.57 14.13 34.54
CA LYS A 56 3.09 13.80 35.89
C LYS A 56 2.77 12.30 36.07
N PHE A 57 2.80 11.51 35.00
CA PHE A 57 2.47 10.08 35.00
C PHE A 57 3.75 9.22 34.91
N PRO A 58 4.24 8.64 36.03
CA PRO A 58 5.46 7.81 36.01
C PRO A 58 5.31 6.51 35.21
N GLN A 59 4.08 6.10 34.88
CA GLN A 59 3.78 4.92 34.06
C GLN A 59 4.05 5.14 32.56
N LEU A 60 4.20 6.39 32.13
CA LEU A 60 4.41 6.76 30.73
C LEU A 60 5.91 6.95 30.45
N SER A 61 6.41 6.19 29.48
CA SER A 61 7.79 6.34 28.98
C SER A 61 7.77 6.96 27.59
N PHE A 62 8.41 8.11 27.40
CA PHE A 62 8.40 8.82 26.12
C PHE A 62 8.99 7.96 24.99
N GLN A 63 8.33 7.91 23.82
CA GLN A 63 8.90 7.28 22.64
C GLN A 63 9.99 8.15 21.99
N SER A 64 10.76 7.59 21.05
CA SER A 64 11.82 8.33 20.36
C SER A 64 11.30 9.60 19.69
N SER A 65 12.19 10.58 19.47
CA SER A 65 11.84 11.83 18.79
C SER A 65 11.25 11.62 17.39
N THR A 66 11.58 10.51 16.72
CA THR A 66 11.02 10.13 15.43
C THR A 66 9.53 9.77 15.46
N GLU A 67 8.97 9.47 16.64
CA GLU A 67 7.54 9.15 16.82
C GLU A 67 6.71 10.34 17.27
N GLN A 68 7.35 11.45 17.62
CA GLN A 68 6.69 12.68 18.06
C GLN A 68 6.37 13.59 16.87
N ARG A 69 5.17 14.19 16.84
CA ARG A 69 4.76 15.15 15.81
C ARG A 69 4.08 16.38 16.44
N PRO A 70 3.84 17.44 15.66
CA PRO A 70 3.08 18.60 16.14
C PRO A 70 1.71 18.24 16.72
N HIS A 71 1.01 17.28 16.13
CA HIS A 71 -0.32 16.81 16.58
C HIS A 71 -0.33 15.39 17.17
N LYS A 72 0.83 14.87 17.56
CA LYS A 72 0.94 13.54 18.17
C LYS A 72 2.02 13.49 19.24
N VAL A 73 1.64 13.03 20.43
CA VAL A 73 2.57 12.74 21.53
C VAL A 73 2.49 11.27 21.90
N SER A 74 3.63 10.57 21.86
CA SER A 74 3.69 9.10 21.97
C SER A 74 4.48 8.61 23.16
N PHE A 75 3.93 7.59 23.82
CA PHE A 75 4.50 6.93 24.99
C PHE A 75 4.46 5.41 24.86
N PHE A 76 5.30 4.74 25.64
CA PHE A 76 5.15 3.35 26.03
C PHE A 76 4.49 3.29 27.41
N ILE A 77 3.60 2.31 27.60
CA ILE A 77 2.93 2.02 28.87
C ILE A 77 2.77 0.51 29.04
N GLN A 78 2.88 0.02 30.28
CA GLN A 78 2.59 -1.39 30.55
C GLN A 78 1.08 -1.63 30.51
N LYS A 79 0.66 -2.73 29.88
CA LYS A 79 -0.76 -3.10 29.65
C LYS A 79 -1.65 -2.96 30.89
N GLY A 80 -1.15 -3.31 32.08
CA GLY A 80 -1.91 -3.26 33.32
C GLY A 80 -2.30 -1.85 33.79
N TYR A 81 -1.59 -0.81 33.34
CA TYR A 81 -1.86 0.59 33.71
C TYR A 81 -2.61 1.37 32.63
N ALA A 82 -2.72 0.82 31.41
CA ALA A 82 -3.19 1.56 30.25
C ALA A 82 -4.60 2.16 30.46
N GLU A 83 -5.56 1.36 30.90
CA GLU A 83 -6.96 1.80 31.06
C GLU A 83 -7.12 2.92 32.10
N GLU A 84 -6.48 2.77 33.28
CA GLU A 84 -6.51 3.76 34.36
C GLU A 84 -5.86 5.09 33.95
N VAL A 85 -4.69 5.02 33.31
CA VAL A 85 -3.95 6.21 32.86
C VAL A 85 -4.71 6.91 31.73
N MET A 86 -5.26 6.17 30.77
CA MET A 86 -6.06 6.76 29.69
C MET A 86 -7.25 7.53 30.22
N LYS A 87 -8.01 6.94 31.17
CA LYS A 87 -9.16 7.61 31.77
C LYS A 87 -8.75 8.90 32.49
N SER A 88 -7.75 8.80 33.38
CA SER A 88 -7.27 9.93 34.18
C SER A 88 -6.71 11.07 33.31
N LEU A 89 -5.91 10.71 32.30
CA LEU A 89 -5.31 11.68 31.39
C LEU A 89 -6.36 12.35 30.49
N SER A 90 -7.36 11.61 30.02
CA SER A 90 -8.45 12.17 29.23
C SER A 90 -9.23 13.23 30.02
N GLU A 91 -9.61 12.94 31.27
CA GLU A 91 -10.33 13.88 32.14
C GLU A 91 -9.49 15.14 32.41
N LEU A 92 -8.20 14.95 32.69
CA LEU A 92 -7.25 16.03 32.97
C LEU A 92 -7.06 16.98 31.79
N LEU A 93 -6.85 16.45 30.58
CA LEU A 93 -6.63 17.26 29.38
C LEU A 93 -7.89 18.02 28.95
N VAL A 94 -9.07 17.41 29.10
CA VAL A 94 -10.35 18.09 28.88
C VAL A 94 -10.55 19.24 29.88
N ASN A 95 -10.20 19.05 31.15
CA ASN A 95 -10.24 20.12 32.17
C ASN A 95 -9.26 21.27 31.88
N ARG A 96 -8.17 21.00 31.14
CA ARG A 96 -7.24 22.01 30.62
C ARG A 96 -7.75 22.69 29.34
N GLY A 97 -8.95 22.36 28.87
CA GLY A 97 -9.59 22.97 27.70
C GLY A 97 -9.20 22.35 26.36
N LEU A 98 -8.55 21.19 26.36
CA LEU A 98 -8.16 20.49 25.14
C LEU A 98 -9.21 19.46 24.71
N ASP A 99 -9.40 19.34 23.40
CA ASP A 99 -10.19 18.26 22.82
C ASP A 99 -9.20 17.20 22.32
N VAL A 100 -9.03 16.11 23.08
CA VAL A 100 -8.03 15.06 22.81
C VAL A 100 -8.64 13.68 22.65
N LYS A 101 -7.90 12.81 21.98
CA LYS A 101 -8.14 11.38 21.85
C LYS A 101 -6.89 10.63 22.26
N ILE A 102 -7.05 9.55 23.02
CA ILE A 102 -5.95 8.69 23.47
C ILE A 102 -6.13 7.32 22.84
N ILE A 103 -5.13 6.87 22.10
CA ILE A 103 -5.14 5.60 21.37
C ILE A 103 -4.09 4.67 21.98
N TYR A 104 -4.56 3.51 22.46
CA TYR A 104 -3.69 2.43 22.89
C TYR A 104 -3.60 1.36 21.81
N SER A 105 -2.38 0.96 21.43
CA SER A 105 -2.16 0.00 20.33
C SER A 105 -0.89 -0.82 20.49
N GLY A 106 -0.85 -1.99 19.85
CA GLY A 106 0.32 -2.88 19.84
C GLY A 106 0.66 -3.46 21.22
N GLY A 107 -0.26 -3.38 22.17
CA GLY A 107 -0.06 -3.84 23.55
C GLY A 107 0.94 -3.04 24.39
N ILE A 108 1.42 -1.90 23.90
CA ILE A 108 2.43 -1.07 24.61
C ILE A 108 2.40 0.41 24.25
N CYS A 109 1.97 0.78 23.04
CA CYS A 109 2.00 2.16 22.57
C CYS A 109 0.76 2.93 23.02
N LEU A 110 0.96 4.15 23.50
CA LEU A 110 -0.11 5.09 23.86
C LEU A 110 0.17 6.43 23.15
N ASP A 111 -0.76 6.81 22.28
CA ASP A 111 -0.69 8.03 21.48
C ASP A 111 -1.77 9.01 21.92
N ILE A 112 -1.39 10.27 22.22
CA ILE A 112 -2.31 11.37 22.47
C ILE A 112 -2.34 12.28 21.24
N LEU A 113 -3.54 12.47 20.71
CA LEU A 113 -3.82 13.21 19.47
C LEU A 113 -4.95 14.22 19.71
N PRO A 114 -5.16 15.21 18.83
CA PRO A 114 -6.41 15.97 18.79
C PRO A 114 -7.62 15.05 18.63
N LEU A 115 -8.78 15.44 19.19
CA LEU A 115 -10.01 14.64 19.12
C LEU A 115 -10.42 14.32 17.67
N GLY A 116 -10.27 15.30 16.77
CA GLY A 116 -10.58 15.18 15.34
C GLY A 116 -9.52 14.44 14.52
N ALA A 117 -8.41 14.00 15.13
CA ALA A 117 -7.41 13.17 14.47
C ALA A 117 -7.78 11.68 14.57
N GLY A 118 -6.98 10.83 13.90
CA GLY A 118 -7.19 9.39 13.85
C GLY A 118 -7.22 8.89 12.42
N LYS A 119 -6.91 7.60 12.21
CA LYS A 119 -6.95 7.00 10.87
C LYS A 119 -8.37 7.04 10.27
N GLY A 120 -9.38 6.80 11.09
CA GLY A 120 -10.80 6.88 10.68
C GLY A 120 -11.21 8.30 10.30
N GLU A 121 -10.89 9.29 11.14
CA GLU A 121 -11.20 10.70 10.87
C GLU A 121 -10.48 11.24 9.63
N ALA A 122 -9.21 10.88 9.44
CA ALA A 122 -8.45 11.24 8.24
C ALA A 122 -9.09 10.64 6.97
N LEU A 123 -9.56 9.38 7.04
CA LEU A 123 -10.28 8.74 5.93
C LEU A 123 -11.63 9.43 5.67
N ALA A 124 -12.39 9.75 6.72
CA ALA A 124 -13.66 10.46 6.60
C ALA A 124 -13.48 11.86 5.99
N TYR A 125 -12.42 12.58 6.35
CA TYR A 125 -12.03 13.85 5.74
C TYR A 125 -11.77 13.71 4.24
N LEU A 126 -10.99 12.69 3.84
CA LEU A 126 -10.72 12.41 2.42
C LEU A 126 -11.99 12.03 1.66
N HIS A 127 -12.85 11.17 2.23
CA HIS A 127 -14.16 10.83 1.65
C HIS A 127 -15.01 12.09 1.41
N LYS A 128 -15.06 13.01 2.37
CA LYS A 128 -15.78 14.28 2.24
C LYS A 128 -15.22 15.14 1.10
N LYS A 129 -13.89 15.25 1.01
CA LYS A 129 -13.20 16.00 -0.06
C LYS A 129 -13.49 15.40 -1.44
N PHE A 130 -13.34 14.10 -1.59
CA PHE A 130 -13.64 13.40 -2.83
C PHE A 130 -15.11 13.47 -3.22
N LYS A 131 -16.03 13.40 -2.26
CA LYS A 131 -17.46 13.58 -2.52
C LYS A 131 -17.75 14.98 -3.04
N ALA A 132 -17.14 16.02 -2.47
CA ALA A 132 -17.28 17.39 -2.95
C ALA A 132 -16.78 17.58 -4.39
N ASP A 133 -15.70 16.86 -4.74
CA ASP A 133 -15.11 16.88 -6.09
C ASP A 133 -15.81 15.94 -7.09
N GLY A 134 -16.85 15.21 -6.68
CA GLY A 134 -17.52 14.22 -7.53
C GLY A 134 -16.67 12.99 -7.86
N LYS A 135 -15.67 12.69 -7.03
CA LYS A 135 -14.66 11.63 -7.20
C LYS A 135 -14.62 10.63 -6.04
N LEU A 136 -15.74 10.46 -5.33
CA LEU A 136 -15.82 9.49 -4.25
C LEU A 136 -15.48 8.08 -4.80
N PRO A 137 -14.59 7.31 -4.14
CA PRO A 137 -14.28 5.95 -4.56
C PRO A 137 -15.54 5.08 -4.59
N THR A 138 -15.66 4.24 -5.63
CA THR A 138 -16.77 3.27 -5.72
C THR A 138 -16.74 2.27 -4.56
N ASN A 139 -15.54 1.85 -4.17
CA ASN A 139 -15.30 0.93 -3.06
C ASN A 139 -14.14 1.47 -2.23
N THR A 140 -14.26 1.39 -0.90
CA THR A 140 -13.17 1.64 0.04
C THR A 140 -12.97 0.38 0.88
N LEU A 141 -11.77 -0.19 0.85
CA LEU A 141 -11.38 -1.30 1.72
C LEU A 141 -10.39 -0.80 2.77
N VAL A 142 -10.74 -0.91 4.05
CA VAL A 142 -9.85 -0.65 5.17
C VAL A 142 -9.26 -1.95 5.69
N CYS A 143 -7.97 -1.91 6.04
CA CYS A 143 -7.21 -3.08 6.49
C CYS A 143 -6.52 -2.70 7.80
N GLY A 144 -6.75 -3.47 8.87
CA GLY A 144 -6.22 -3.15 10.19
C GLY A 144 -5.66 -4.37 10.92
N ASP A 145 -4.66 -4.11 11.76
CA ASP A 145 -4.02 -5.13 12.60
C ASP A 145 -3.90 -4.70 14.08
N SER A 146 -4.15 -3.44 14.42
CA SER A 146 -3.99 -2.97 15.81
C SER A 146 -5.06 -1.99 16.26
N GLY A 147 -5.01 -1.59 17.54
CA GLY A 147 -6.01 -0.69 18.15
C GLY A 147 -6.15 0.67 17.46
N ASN A 148 -5.08 1.15 16.83
CA ASN A 148 -5.10 2.42 16.12
C ASN A 148 -5.85 2.37 14.76
N ASP A 149 -6.26 1.18 14.33
CA ASP A 149 -7.06 0.96 13.12
C ASP A 149 -8.56 0.88 13.39
N THR A 150 -8.98 0.74 14.66
CA THR A 150 -10.39 0.50 15.04
C THR A 150 -11.38 1.50 14.42
N GLU A 151 -11.00 2.78 14.38
CA GLU A 151 -11.84 3.84 13.82
C GLU A 151 -12.05 3.74 12.30
N LEU A 152 -11.10 3.12 11.56
CA LEU A 152 -11.26 2.92 10.11
C LEU A 152 -12.51 2.11 9.80
N PHE A 153 -12.81 1.11 10.63
CA PHE A 153 -13.94 0.20 10.46
C PHE A 153 -15.29 0.85 10.81
N SER A 154 -15.28 2.01 11.45
CA SER A 154 -16.48 2.78 11.80
C SER A 154 -16.83 3.84 10.75
N VAL A 155 -15.96 4.05 9.75
CA VAL A 155 -16.23 4.99 8.65
C VAL A 155 -17.37 4.46 7.79
N PRO A 156 -18.38 5.27 7.44
CA PRO A 156 -19.49 4.84 6.59
C PRO A 156 -19.02 4.34 5.21
N ASP A 157 -19.75 3.36 4.67
CA ASP A 157 -19.59 2.83 3.32
C ASP A 157 -18.20 2.25 2.98
N VAL A 158 -17.51 1.73 4.00
CA VAL A 158 -16.28 0.95 3.81
C VAL A 158 -16.53 -0.55 3.93
N TYR A 159 -15.71 -1.33 3.23
CA TYR A 159 -15.41 -2.72 3.54
C TYR A 159 -14.22 -2.76 4.50
N GLY A 160 -14.19 -3.73 5.41
CA GLY A 160 -13.15 -3.87 6.42
C GLY A 160 -12.57 -5.28 6.48
N VAL A 161 -11.26 -5.36 6.65
CA VAL A 161 -10.57 -6.61 7.01
C VAL A 161 -9.70 -6.44 8.23
N VAL A 162 -9.95 -7.27 9.23
CA VAL A 162 -9.03 -7.52 10.34
C VAL A 162 -8.14 -8.69 9.92
N VAL A 163 -6.83 -8.48 9.80
CA VAL A 163 -5.89 -9.54 9.38
C VAL A 163 -5.69 -10.57 10.49
N SER A 164 -5.36 -11.83 10.16
CA SER A 164 -5.32 -12.90 11.17
C SER A 164 -4.20 -12.75 12.21
N ASN A 165 -3.19 -11.91 11.92
CA ASN A 165 -2.14 -11.53 12.85
C ASN A 165 -2.46 -10.26 13.65
N ALA A 166 -3.74 -9.86 13.73
CA ALA A 166 -4.16 -8.69 14.48
C ALA A 166 -3.90 -8.84 15.99
N HIS A 167 -3.59 -7.72 16.62
CA HIS A 167 -3.40 -7.60 18.05
C HIS A 167 -4.72 -7.75 18.82
N GLU A 168 -4.59 -8.14 20.09
CA GLU A 168 -5.70 -8.47 20.99
C GLU A 168 -6.73 -7.33 21.09
N GLU A 169 -6.29 -6.07 21.11
CA GLU A 169 -7.20 -4.93 21.23
C GLU A 169 -8.12 -4.78 20.00
N LEU A 170 -7.63 -5.04 18.79
CA LEU A 170 -8.46 -5.00 17.58
C LEU A 170 -9.39 -6.22 17.49
N LEU A 171 -8.92 -7.39 17.91
CA LEU A 171 -9.74 -8.60 17.97
C LEU A 171 -10.90 -8.47 18.96
N LYS A 172 -10.64 -7.85 20.13
CA LYS A 172 -11.70 -7.51 21.11
C LYS A 172 -12.70 -6.54 20.52
N TRP A 173 -12.23 -5.48 19.87
CA TRP A 173 -13.09 -4.53 19.18
C TRP A 173 -13.96 -5.22 18.12
N TYR A 174 -13.37 -6.07 17.27
CA TYR A 174 -14.09 -6.84 16.25
C TYR A 174 -15.18 -7.73 16.87
N ALA A 175 -14.84 -8.48 17.92
CA ALA A 175 -15.80 -9.35 18.59
C ALA A 175 -17.00 -8.61 19.21
N GLN A 176 -16.82 -7.33 19.59
CA GLN A 176 -17.84 -6.49 20.20
C GLN A 176 -18.65 -5.68 19.18
N ASN A 177 -18.05 -5.25 18.07
CA ASN A 177 -18.63 -4.24 17.19
C ASN A 177 -19.00 -4.74 15.79
N SER A 178 -18.46 -5.87 15.32
CA SER A 178 -18.57 -6.25 13.90
C SER A 178 -19.12 -7.65 13.64
N LYS A 179 -19.56 -8.39 14.66
CA LYS A 179 -20.14 -9.74 14.48
C LYS A 179 -21.30 -9.78 13.48
N ASP A 180 -22.11 -8.73 13.44
CA ASP A 180 -23.29 -8.64 12.57
C ASP A 180 -23.10 -7.71 11.37
N ASN A 181 -21.89 -7.19 11.14
CA ASN A 181 -21.60 -6.31 10.02
C ASN A 181 -21.04 -7.10 8.83
N PRO A 182 -21.83 -7.35 7.77
CA PRO A 182 -21.37 -8.15 6.63
C PRO A 182 -20.29 -7.44 5.79
N LYS A 183 -20.03 -6.15 6.05
CA LYS A 183 -18.97 -5.39 5.38
C LYS A 183 -17.61 -5.55 6.07
N ILE A 184 -17.52 -6.24 7.21
CA ILE A 184 -16.25 -6.44 7.93
C ILE A 184 -16.01 -7.94 8.10
N ILE A 185 -14.81 -8.40 7.75
CA ILE A 185 -14.39 -9.78 7.96
C ILE A 185 -13.14 -9.86 8.84
N HIS A 186 -13.02 -10.97 9.56
CA HIS A 186 -11.75 -11.42 10.11
C HIS A 186 -11.13 -12.43 9.13
N ALA A 187 -10.01 -12.04 8.53
CA ALA A 187 -9.30 -12.88 7.56
C ALA A 187 -8.72 -14.13 8.24
N THR A 188 -8.59 -15.21 7.48
CA THR A 188 -7.80 -16.37 7.89
C THR A 188 -6.31 -16.16 7.58
N GLU A 189 -6.03 -15.37 6.55
CA GLU A 189 -4.68 -15.07 6.08
C GLU A 189 -4.02 -13.89 6.83
N ARG A 190 -2.69 -13.95 6.93
CA ARG A 190 -1.86 -12.95 7.62
C ARG A 190 -1.45 -11.82 6.68
N CYS A 191 -1.25 -10.62 7.22
CA CYS A 191 -0.63 -9.49 6.54
C CYS A 191 -1.28 -9.20 5.17
N ALA A 192 -0.47 -8.97 4.12
CA ALA A 192 -0.94 -8.69 2.77
C ALA A 192 -1.81 -9.80 2.16
N ALA A 193 -1.63 -11.07 2.57
CA ALA A 193 -2.49 -12.16 2.10
C ALA A 193 -3.93 -12.00 2.64
N GLY A 194 -4.10 -11.48 3.86
CA GLY A 194 -5.42 -11.11 4.41
C GLY A 194 -6.11 -10.00 3.61
N ILE A 195 -5.34 -9.03 3.12
CA ILE A 195 -5.85 -7.96 2.24
C ILE A 195 -6.35 -8.56 0.92
N ILE A 196 -5.55 -9.42 0.29
CA ILE A 196 -5.90 -10.10 -0.97
C ILE A 196 -7.15 -10.99 -0.79
N GLN A 197 -7.24 -11.71 0.34
CA GLN A 197 -8.41 -12.50 0.71
C GLN A 197 -9.67 -11.62 0.76
N ALA A 198 -9.61 -10.46 1.41
CA ALA A 198 -10.74 -9.54 1.52
C ALA A 198 -11.18 -8.96 0.18
N ILE A 199 -10.22 -8.61 -0.69
CA ILE A 199 -10.52 -8.14 -2.06
C ILE A 199 -11.37 -9.16 -2.80
N GLY A 200 -11.04 -10.45 -2.69
CA GLY A 200 -11.83 -11.55 -3.26
C GLY A 200 -13.18 -11.75 -2.59
N HIS A 201 -13.20 -11.75 -1.26
CA HIS A 201 -14.41 -11.96 -0.46
C HIS A 201 -15.50 -10.92 -0.80
N PHE A 202 -15.13 -9.65 -0.92
CA PHE A 202 -16.06 -8.57 -1.26
C PHE A 202 -16.30 -8.40 -2.77
N GLY A 203 -15.59 -9.16 -3.62
CA GLY A 203 -15.72 -9.07 -5.07
C GLY A 203 -15.27 -7.74 -5.67
N ILE A 204 -14.35 -7.03 -4.99
CA ILE A 204 -13.90 -5.68 -5.38
C ILE A 204 -12.60 -5.68 -6.21
N GLY A 205 -12.05 -6.85 -6.51
CA GLY A 205 -10.85 -6.99 -7.34
C GLY A 205 -10.32 -8.42 -7.44
N PRO A 206 -9.16 -8.61 -8.11
CA PRO A 206 -8.50 -9.91 -8.16
C PRO A 206 -7.93 -10.30 -6.79
N ASN A 207 -8.08 -11.57 -6.43
CA ASN A 207 -7.68 -12.14 -5.14
C ASN A 207 -6.54 -13.17 -5.27
N ILE A 208 -5.82 -13.12 -6.38
CA ILE A 208 -4.63 -13.92 -6.62
C ILE A 208 -3.52 -12.94 -6.96
N SER A 209 -2.42 -13.01 -6.21
CA SER A 209 -1.23 -12.22 -6.51
C SER A 209 -0.68 -12.65 -7.88
N PRO A 210 -0.34 -11.73 -8.78
CA PRO A 210 0.37 -12.05 -10.02
C PRO A 210 1.66 -12.86 -9.80
N ARG A 211 2.27 -12.74 -8.62
CA ARG A 211 3.48 -13.49 -8.24
C ARG A 211 3.23 -14.97 -7.93
N ASP A 212 2.00 -15.30 -7.52
CA ASP A 212 1.60 -16.66 -7.15
C ASP A 212 1.03 -17.43 -8.35
N VAL A 213 0.83 -16.74 -9.47
CA VAL A 213 0.40 -17.34 -10.74
C VAL A 213 1.62 -18.01 -11.41
N MET A 214 1.58 -19.32 -11.60
CA MET A 214 2.66 -20.07 -12.27
C MET A 214 2.54 -20.02 -13.80
N ASP A 215 1.32 -20.09 -14.32
CA ASP A 215 1.02 -20.06 -15.76
C ASP A 215 0.33 -18.76 -16.16
N SER A 216 0.64 -18.21 -17.33
CA SER A 216 0.10 -16.95 -17.88
C SER A 216 -1.44 -16.86 -18.03
N GLY A 217 -2.20 -17.83 -17.52
CA GLY A 217 -3.65 -17.93 -17.60
C GLY A 217 -4.44 -17.08 -16.60
N CYS A 218 -3.88 -15.98 -16.06
CA CYS A 218 -4.68 -15.04 -15.28
C CYS A 218 -5.67 -14.35 -16.22
N LYS A 219 -6.91 -14.86 -16.26
CA LYS A 219 -8.00 -14.37 -17.11
C LYS A 219 -8.47 -12.99 -16.65
N ILE A 220 -7.73 -11.94 -16.98
CA ILE A 220 -8.29 -10.58 -16.93
C ILE A 220 -9.18 -10.41 -18.16
N LYS A 221 -10.45 -10.08 -17.93
CA LYS A 221 -11.49 -9.94 -18.97
C LYS A 221 -11.20 -8.81 -19.98
N SER A 222 -10.21 -7.95 -19.71
CA SER A 222 -9.86 -6.77 -20.49
C SER A 222 -8.34 -6.53 -20.45
N PHE A 223 -7.75 -6.17 -21.59
CA PHE A 223 -6.34 -5.79 -21.67
C PHE A 223 -6.03 -4.61 -20.72
N ASN A 224 -5.02 -4.77 -19.86
CA ASN A 224 -4.51 -3.72 -18.99
C ASN A 224 -2.99 -3.59 -19.22
N PRO A 225 -2.53 -2.49 -19.85
CA PRO A 225 -1.10 -2.29 -20.15
C PRO A 225 -0.20 -2.41 -18.92
N GLY A 226 -0.64 -1.89 -17.78
CA GLY A 226 0.12 -1.95 -16.54
C GLY A 226 0.24 -3.38 -16.00
N HIS A 227 -0.82 -4.18 -16.11
CA HIS A 227 -0.78 -5.59 -15.72
C HIS A 227 0.21 -6.39 -16.58
N GLU A 228 0.24 -6.17 -17.89
CA GLU A 228 1.19 -6.86 -18.79
C GLU A 228 2.65 -6.53 -18.43
N ILE A 229 2.95 -5.28 -18.08
CA ILE A 229 4.27 -4.87 -17.59
C ILE A 229 4.62 -5.62 -16.29
N VAL A 230 3.68 -5.73 -15.34
CA VAL A 230 3.89 -6.50 -14.10
C VAL A 230 4.21 -7.96 -14.44
N MET A 231 3.42 -8.60 -15.30
CA MET A 231 3.62 -10.00 -15.69
C MET A 231 4.95 -10.22 -16.40
N PHE A 232 5.35 -9.30 -17.29
CA PHE A 232 6.66 -9.33 -17.94
C PHE A 232 7.81 -9.33 -16.94
N TYR A 233 7.81 -8.39 -15.98
CA TYR A 233 8.91 -8.29 -15.03
C TYR A 233 8.93 -9.41 -13.98
N LEU A 234 7.79 -10.02 -13.69
CA LEU A 234 7.74 -11.24 -12.88
C LEU A 234 8.33 -12.44 -13.62
N LEU A 235 8.04 -12.58 -14.92
CA LEU A 235 8.66 -13.61 -15.76
C LEU A 235 10.16 -13.38 -15.90
N TYR A 236 10.59 -12.12 -16.09
CA TYR A 236 11.98 -11.72 -16.09
C TYR A 236 12.72 -12.06 -14.78
N GLU A 237 12.10 -11.79 -13.63
CA GLU A 237 12.66 -12.16 -12.31
C GLU A 237 12.88 -13.67 -12.23
N ARG A 238 11.86 -14.47 -12.57
CA ARG A 238 11.93 -15.94 -12.57
C ARG A 238 12.97 -16.48 -13.55
N TRP A 239 13.09 -15.87 -14.73
CA TRP A 239 14.06 -16.25 -15.75
C TRP A 239 15.50 -16.11 -15.25
N ARG A 240 15.85 -14.95 -14.69
CA ARG A 240 17.19 -14.71 -14.13
C ARG A 240 17.50 -15.58 -12.93
N ARG A 241 16.48 -15.99 -12.16
CA ARG A 241 16.62 -16.94 -11.05
C ARG A 241 16.60 -18.41 -11.51
N ALA A 242 16.32 -18.66 -12.79
CA ALA A 242 16.11 -19.98 -13.37
C ALA A 242 15.04 -20.80 -12.63
N GLU A 243 13.91 -20.15 -12.36
CA GLU A 243 12.67 -20.70 -11.75
C GLU A 243 11.59 -21.04 -12.80
N VAL A 244 11.89 -20.81 -14.07
CA VAL A 244 11.09 -21.20 -15.24
C VAL A 244 11.97 -22.02 -16.17
N GLU A 245 11.36 -22.81 -17.05
CA GLU A 245 12.09 -23.60 -18.03
C GLU A 245 12.82 -22.72 -19.05
N ASN A 246 14.08 -23.05 -19.33
CA ASN A 246 14.85 -22.47 -20.42
C ASN A 246 14.40 -23.08 -21.75
N SER A 247 13.25 -22.62 -22.25
CA SER A 247 12.65 -23.09 -23.50
C SER A 247 12.30 -21.94 -24.42
N ASP A 248 12.26 -22.24 -25.73
CA ASP A 248 11.81 -21.28 -26.75
C ASP A 248 10.39 -20.78 -26.47
N LEU A 249 9.56 -21.60 -25.83
CA LEU A 249 8.22 -21.22 -25.40
C LEU A 249 8.24 -20.09 -24.36
N THR A 250 9.14 -20.16 -23.38
CA THR A 250 9.31 -19.11 -22.35
C THR A 250 9.82 -17.81 -22.97
N ILE A 251 10.79 -17.90 -23.88
CA ILE A 251 11.30 -16.74 -24.63
C ILE A 251 10.18 -16.13 -25.48
N HIS A 252 9.41 -16.96 -26.18
CA HIS A 252 8.26 -16.52 -26.96
C HIS A 252 7.18 -15.88 -26.07
N ASN A 253 6.99 -16.36 -24.84
CA ASN A 253 6.10 -15.74 -23.87
C ASN A 253 6.58 -14.34 -23.45
N MET A 254 7.90 -14.13 -23.29
CA MET A 254 8.45 -12.78 -23.06
C MET A 254 8.21 -11.86 -24.26
N ILE A 255 8.44 -12.37 -25.48
CA ILE A 255 8.25 -11.62 -26.73
C ILE A 255 6.77 -11.32 -26.98
N SER A 256 5.86 -12.24 -26.72
CA SER A 256 4.42 -12.04 -26.98
C SER A 256 3.78 -10.99 -26.07
N ILE A 257 4.29 -10.81 -24.84
CA ILE A 257 3.87 -9.74 -23.93
C ILE A 257 4.34 -8.37 -24.46
N ALA A 258 5.44 -8.36 -25.19
CA ALA A 258 6.19 -7.17 -25.53
C ALA A 258 6.23 -7.05 -27.08
N HIS A 259 5.23 -6.38 -27.65
CA HIS A 259 4.99 -6.31 -29.11
C HIS A 259 6.29 -6.19 -29.95
N PRO A 260 6.41 -6.84 -31.13
CA PRO A 260 7.61 -6.78 -31.97
C PRO A 260 8.05 -5.37 -32.39
N SER A 261 7.11 -4.43 -32.46
CA SER A 261 7.37 -2.99 -32.71
C SER A 261 7.35 -2.13 -31.44
N GLY A 262 7.31 -2.75 -30.26
CA GLY A 262 7.36 -2.03 -29.01
C GLY A 262 8.74 -1.42 -28.83
N ILE A 263 8.76 -0.20 -28.31
CA ILE A 263 9.97 0.57 -28.10
C ILE A 263 10.13 0.77 -26.60
N LEU A 264 11.32 0.45 -26.10
CA LEU A 264 11.77 0.79 -24.76
C LEU A 264 12.64 2.04 -24.85
N VAL A 265 12.26 3.09 -24.13
CA VAL A 265 13.07 4.31 -24.02
C VAL A 265 13.94 4.18 -22.78
N HIS A 266 15.26 4.03 -22.97
CA HIS A 266 16.24 3.98 -21.89
C HIS A 266 16.35 5.37 -21.21
N PRO A 267 16.74 5.47 -19.93
CA PRO A 267 16.93 6.76 -19.25
C PRO A 267 17.88 7.75 -19.96
N SER A 268 18.76 7.27 -20.83
CA SER A 268 19.62 8.12 -21.67
C SER A 268 18.86 8.79 -22.84
N GLY A 269 17.58 8.46 -23.04
CA GLY A 269 16.78 8.89 -24.19
C GLY A 269 16.95 8.01 -25.43
N VAL A 270 17.76 6.95 -25.36
CA VAL A 270 17.95 6.02 -26.47
C VAL A 270 16.75 5.08 -26.56
N GLU A 271 16.21 4.96 -27.76
CA GLU A 271 15.15 4.03 -28.10
C GLU A 271 15.74 2.69 -28.49
N HIS A 272 15.30 1.63 -27.83
CA HIS A 272 15.61 0.25 -28.17
C HIS A 272 14.35 -0.48 -28.59
N SER A 273 14.48 -1.34 -29.59
CA SER A 273 13.44 -2.30 -29.88
C SER A 273 13.30 -3.24 -28.66
N ILE A 274 12.06 -3.56 -28.29
CA ILE A 274 11.81 -4.54 -27.24
C ILE A 274 12.47 -5.89 -27.57
N LEU A 275 12.54 -6.27 -28.85
CA LEU A 275 13.20 -7.51 -29.28
C LEU A 275 14.70 -7.45 -28.99
N GLU A 276 15.35 -6.32 -29.29
CA GLU A 276 16.77 -6.12 -28.95
C GLU A 276 16.99 -6.22 -27.44
N CYS A 277 16.09 -5.62 -26.65
CA CYS A 277 16.12 -5.77 -25.20
C CYS A 277 16.01 -7.26 -24.81
N ILE A 278 15.04 -8.00 -25.34
CA ILE A 278 14.85 -9.43 -25.02
C ILE A 278 16.06 -10.26 -25.43
N ASP A 279 16.67 -10.00 -26.58
CA ASP A 279 17.89 -10.68 -27.03
C ASP A 279 19.04 -10.48 -26.03
N THR A 280 19.11 -9.32 -25.35
CA THR A 280 20.05 -9.11 -24.24
C THR A 280 19.65 -9.83 -22.94
N LEU A 281 18.37 -10.20 -22.76
CA LEU A 281 17.89 -10.92 -21.58
C LEU A 281 18.08 -12.44 -21.66
N VAL A 282 18.03 -13.01 -22.86
CA VAL A 282 18.18 -14.47 -23.06
C VAL A 282 19.47 -15.01 -22.43
N PRO A 283 20.65 -14.39 -22.63
CA PRO A 283 21.90 -14.84 -21.99
C PRO A 283 21.91 -14.72 -20.46
N CYS A 284 21.01 -13.94 -19.85
CA CYS A 284 20.94 -13.75 -18.40
C CYS A 284 20.23 -14.90 -17.68
N TYR A 285 19.80 -15.97 -18.37
CA TYR A 285 19.11 -17.09 -17.73
C TYR A 285 19.95 -17.67 -16.57
N GLY A 286 19.36 -17.72 -15.37
CA GLY A 286 19.98 -18.30 -14.19
C GLY A 286 21.17 -17.53 -13.59
N ASP A 287 21.51 -16.33 -14.08
CA ASP A 287 22.64 -15.53 -13.57
C ASP A 287 22.45 -15.04 -12.10
N LYS A 288 21.19 -15.05 -11.64
CA LYS A 288 20.76 -14.78 -10.26
C LYS A 288 20.23 -16.03 -9.54
N ARG A 289 20.49 -17.24 -10.05
CA ARG A 289 20.12 -18.49 -9.35
C ARG A 289 20.73 -18.53 -7.95
N GLY A 290 19.90 -18.78 -6.94
CA GLY A 290 20.31 -18.85 -5.54
C GLY A 290 20.70 -17.51 -4.89
N LYS A 291 20.60 -16.38 -5.61
CA LYS A 291 20.90 -15.03 -5.09
C LYS A 291 19.63 -14.32 -4.63
N GLN A 292 19.79 -13.29 -3.80
CA GLN A 292 18.67 -12.41 -3.48
C GLN A 292 18.42 -11.51 -4.69
N PHE A 293 17.42 -11.86 -5.51
CA PHE A 293 17.01 -11.04 -6.65
C PHE A 293 15.50 -10.85 -6.67
N ARG A 294 15.05 -9.59 -6.68
CA ARG A 294 13.63 -9.24 -6.78
C ARG A 294 13.43 -8.08 -7.73
N VAL A 295 12.34 -8.13 -8.47
CA VAL A 295 11.90 -7.07 -9.38
C VAL A 295 10.47 -6.68 -9.04
N TRP A 296 10.21 -5.38 -9.07
CA TRP A 296 8.87 -4.84 -9.02
C TRP A 296 8.78 -3.57 -9.86
N VAL A 297 7.55 -3.23 -10.22
CA VAL A 297 7.24 -1.99 -10.91
C VAL A 297 6.43 -1.09 -9.99
N ASP A 298 6.69 0.21 -10.08
CA ASP A 298 6.04 1.23 -9.28
C ASP A 298 5.61 2.40 -10.18
N ARG A 299 4.68 3.23 -9.71
CA ARG A 299 4.17 4.42 -10.43
C ARG A 299 3.73 4.13 -11.86
N VAL A 300 3.07 2.98 -12.06
CA VAL A 300 2.63 2.56 -13.38
C VAL A 300 1.51 3.48 -13.85
N SER A 301 1.74 4.18 -14.96
CA SER A 301 0.77 5.01 -15.65
C SER A 301 0.68 4.57 -17.10
N SER A 302 -0.52 4.61 -17.67
CA SER A 302 -0.73 4.26 -19.07
C SER A 302 -1.59 5.30 -19.77
N SER A 303 -1.32 5.54 -21.04
CA SER A 303 -2.07 6.48 -21.89
C SER A 303 -2.20 5.89 -23.28
N GLN A 304 -3.42 5.79 -23.78
CA GLN A 304 -3.69 5.31 -25.12
C GLN A 304 -3.30 6.39 -26.14
N ILE A 305 -2.41 6.07 -27.08
CA ILE A 305 -1.98 7.00 -28.15
C ILE A 305 -2.74 6.72 -29.45
N SER A 306 -3.16 5.48 -29.69
CA SER A 306 -3.94 5.09 -30.87
C SER A 306 -4.93 3.97 -30.51
N SER A 307 -5.78 3.56 -31.46
CA SER A 307 -6.77 2.49 -31.24
C SER A 307 -6.18 1.24 -30.57
N ASP A 308 -4.94 0.91 -30.91
CA ASP A 308 -4.28 -0.30 -30.44
C ASP A 308 -2.95 -0.04 -29.75
N SER A 309 -2.54 1.21 -29.52
CA SER A 309 -1.21 1.52 -28.95
C SER A 309 -1.29 2.30 -27.65
N TRP A 310 -0.45 1.91 -26.70
CA TRP A 310 -0.43 2.39 -25.34
C TRP A 310 0.97 2.81 -24.94
N LEU A 311 1.13 4.03 -24.46
CA LEU A 311 2.34 4.45 -23.74
C LEU A 311 2.20 4.04 -22.29
N VAL A 312 3.18 3.31 -21.76
CA VAL A 312 3.24 2.95 -20.34
C VAL A 312 4.51 3.51 -19.75
N LYS A 313 4.40 4.25 -18.65
CA LYS A 313 5.53 4.78 -17.87
C LYS A 313 5.49 4.19 -16.48
N PHE A 314 6.64 3.76 -15.98
CA PHE A 314 6.76 3.15 -14.66
C PHE A 314 8.20 3.22 -14.17
N ASP A 315 8.40 3.08 -12.87
CA ASP A 315 9.73 2.77 -12.34
C ASP A 315 9.92 1.27 -12.29
N LYS A 316 11.00 0.81 -12.89
CA LYS A 316 11.50 -0.53 -12.69
C LYS A 316 12.46 -0.52 -11.51
N TRP A 317 12.14 -1.30 -10.49
CA TRP A 317 13.01 -1.51 -9.34
C TRP A 317 13.61 -2.91 -9.38
N GLU A 318 14.91 -2.99 -9.12
CA GLU A 318 15.63 -4.23 -8.89
C GLU A 318 16.29 -4.20 -7.51
N LEU A 319 16.11 -5.27 -6.75
CA LEU A 319 16.87 -5.55 -5.54
C LEU A 319 17.79 -6.73 -5.84
N SER A 320 19.08 -6.54 -5.59
CA SER A 320 20.11 -7.56 -5.70
C SER A 320 21.05 -7.54 -4.50
N ASP A 321 22.02 -8.45 -4.44
CA ASP A 321 23.09 -8.44 -3.43
C ASP A 321 23.91 -7.12 -3.45
N GLU A 322 23.96 -6.43 -4.59
CA GLU A 322 24.62 -5.13 -4.77
C GLU A 322 23.76 -3.94 -4.29
N GLY A 323 22.57 -4.24 -3.76
CA GLY A 323 21.61 -3.24 -3.31
C GLY A 323 20.47 -3.01 -4.30
N ARG A 324 19.83 -1.84 -4.16
CA ARG A 324 18.58 -1.50 -4.83
C ARG A 324 18.80 -0.46 -5.93
N HIS A 325 18.33 -0.76 -7.12
CA HIS A 325 18.43 0.09 -8.30
C HIS A 325 17.05 0.43 -8.84
N CYS A 326 16.88 1.67 -9.30
CA CYS A 326 15.62 2.18 -9.87
C CYS A 326 15.91 2.81 -11.22
N CYS A 327 15.05 2.53 -12.20
CA CYS A 327 15.12 3.08 -13.54
C CYS A 327 13.72 3.52 -13.98
N LEU A 328 13.57 4.78 -14.40
CA LEU A 328 12.36 5.24 -15.07
C LEU A 328 12.33 4.63 -16.48
N THR A 329 11.27 3.89 -16.78
CA THR A 329 11.13 3.18 -18.05
C THR A 329 9.85 3.61 -18.75
N THR A 330 9.95 3.87 -20.06
CA THR A 330 8.80 4.11 -20.92
C THR A 330 8.72 3.01 -21.97
N VAL A 331 7.55 2.41 -22.14
CA VAL A 331 7.30 1.32 -23.09
C VAL A 331 6.08 1.65 -23.95
N LEU A 332 6.20 1.43 -25.26
CA LEU A 332 5.06 1.44 -26.17
C LEU A 332 4.52 0.01 -26.36
N LEU A 333 3.28 -0.24 -25.93
CA LEU A 333 2.60 -1.55 -26.03
C LEU A 333 1.49 -1.52 -27.09
N ASN A 334 1.18 -2.68 -27.68
CA ASN A 334 0.10 -2.84 -28.65
C ASN A 334 -0.95 -3.89 -28.21
N SER A 335 -2.24 -3.53 -28.22
CA SER A 335 -3.33 -4.37 -27.69
C SER A 335 -3.88 -5.43 -28.65
N LYS A 336 -3.62 -5.34 -29.97
CA LYS A 336 -4.15 -6.29 -30.99
C LYS A 336 -3.72 -7.76 -30.80
N PHE A 337 -2.64 -7.98 -30.05
CA PHE A 337 -2.03 -9.30 -29.91
C PHE A 337 -2.22 -9.92 -28.52
N CYS A 338 -2.57 -9.15 -27.49
CA CYS A 338 -2.97 -9.72 -26.20
C CYS A 338 -4.31 -10.48 -26.29
N SER A 339 -5.21 -10.10 -27.22
CA SER A 339 -6.46 -10.82 -27.49
C SER A 339 -6.26 -12.23 -28.07
N LEU A 340 -5.13 -12.51 -28.74
CA LEU A 340 -4.80 -13.85 -29.23
C LEU A 340 -4.44 -14.83 -28.10
N ARG A 341 -4.00 -14.33 -26.94
CA ARG A 341 -3.79 -15.12 -25.72
C ARG A 341 -5.12 -15.61 -25.13
N LEU A 342 -6.15 -14.77 -25.16
CA LEU A 342 -7.50 -15.11 -24.69
C LEU A 342 -8.22 -16.13 -25.59
N GLN A 343 -7.85 -16.21 -26.88
CA GLN A 343 -8.47 -17.15 -27.84
C GLN A 343 -7.79 -18.52 -27.91
N LYS A 344 -6.49 -18.64 -27.63
CA LYS A 344 -5.78 -19.93 -27.73
C LYS A 344 -6.14 -20.93 -26.63
N ASP A 345 -6.65 -20.47 -25.49
CA ASP A 345 -7.09 -21.35 -24.38
C ASP A 345 -8.58 -21.75 -24.46
N LEU A 346 -9.24 -21.46 -25.58
CA LEU A 346 -10.64 -21.86 -25.89
C LEU A 346 -10.74 -23.01 -26.89
N LEU A 347 -9.61 -23.60 -27.28
CA LEU A 347 -9.53 -24.74 -28.18
C LEU A 347 -8.72 -25.86 -27.54
N TRP A 348 -9.27 -26.51 -26.52
CA TRP A 348 -9.15 -27.96 -26.23
C TRP A 348 -10.32 -28.39 -25.35
#